data_AF-A0A356KKL0-F1
#
_entry.id   AF-A0A356KKL0-F1
#
_cell.length_a   1.000
_cell.length_b   1.000
_cell.length_c   1.000
_cell.angle_alpha   90.00
_cell.angle_beta   90.00
_cell.angle_gamma   90.00
#
_symmetry.space_group_name_H-M   'P 1'
#
loop_
_entity.id
_entity.type
_entity.pdbx_description
1 polymer ?
#
loop_
_entity_poly.entity_id
_entity_poly.type
_entity_poly.pdbx_seq_one_letter_code
_entity_poly.pdbx_strand_id
1 'polypeptide(L)'
;AGYDELPFRERRALVFEIGRLGGAEAIPCLRALLREEPSLQVKLAAAVGLLRQQDPLGAEWFARHGQGLPRLGLSKRELAAIHMDMGLRHLGEARFQRAEAEFNKVLAVEPRNEIAWYNLACTYSRWQKVERALEALRKAIECGFDDTKHMRKDPDLDNIREDPRFKAMIEKIEKERAAEDPDAEPEERPE
;
A
#
# COMPACT_ATOMS: atom_id res chain seq x y z
N ALA A 1 34.29 3.67 -12.25
CA ALA A 1 34.19 2.52 -11.35
C ALA A 1 32.99 1.71 -11.77
N GLY A 2 33.16 0.39 -11.97
CA GLY A 2 32.05 -0.51 -12.26
C GLY A 2 31.15 -0.70 -11.03
N TYR A 3 29.92 -1.21 -11.23
CA TYR A 3 28.98 -1.49 -10.14
C TYR A 3 29.62 -2.32 -9.00
N ASP A 4 30.40 -3.34 -9.36
CA ASP A 4 31.03 -4.27 -8.41
C ASP A 4 32.13 -3.63 -7.55
N GLU A 5 32.66 -2.49 -7.97
CA GLU A 5 33.70 -1.74 -7.26
C GLU A 5 33.09 -0.79 -6.21
N LEU A 6 31.76 -0.62 -6.21
CA LEU A 6 31.08 0.29 -5.28
C LEU A 6 30.97 -0.29 -3.86
N PRO A 7 31.18 0.55 -2.82
CA PRO A 7 30.90 0.19 -1.44
C PRO A 7 29.46 -0.27 -1.23
N PHE A 8 29.24 -1.17 -0.27
CA PHE A 8 27.92 -1.76 0.03
C PHE A 8 26.79 -0.73 0.16
N ARG A 9 27.04 0.38 0.87
CA ARG A 9 26.03 1.44 1.07
C ARG A 9 25.63 2.12 -0.25
N GLU A 10 26.60 2.32 -1.14
CA GLU A 10 26.40 2.97 -2.44
C GLU A 10 25.69 2.04 -3.42
N ARG A 11 26.05 0.76 -3.46
CA ARG A 11 25.28 -0.25 -4.23
C ARG A 11 23.82 -0.29 -3.79
N ARG A 12 23.56 -0.32 -2.48
CA ARG A 12 22.18 -0.32 -1.95
C ARG A 12 21.41 0.95 -2.32
N ALA A 13 22.04 2.11 -2.23
CA ALA A 13 21.42 3.39 -2.60
C ALA A 13 21.10 3.45 -4.10
N LEU A 14 22.01 2.97 -4.95
CA LEU A 14 21.82 2.91 -6.40
C LEU A 14 20.65 2.01 -6.78
N VAL A 15 20.52 0.82 -6.17
CA VAL A 15 19.37 -0.07 -6.43
C VAL A 15 18.06 0.56 -5.99
N PHE A 16 18.06 1.27 -4.86
CA PHE A 16 16.88 2.02 -4.41
C PHE A 16 16.50 3.12 -5.40
N GLU A 17 17.48 3.85 -5.92
CA GLU A 17 17.27 4.91 -6.89
C GLU A 17 16.76 4.39 -8.24
N ILE A 18 17.31 3.28 -8.74
CA ILE A 18 16.82 2.58 -9.95
C ILE A 18 15.37 2.12 -9.76
N GLY A 19 15.06 1.52 -8.61
CA GLY A 19 13.71 1.08 -8.27
C GLY A 19 12.71 2.23 -8.09
N ARG A 20 13.18 3.43 -7.69
CA ARG A 20 12.35 4.62 -7.50
C ARG A 20 12.10 5.38 -8.81
N LEU A 21 13.15 5.57 -9.62
CA LEU A 21 13.08 6.34 -10.87
C LEU A 21 12.35 5.56 -11.98
N GLY A 22 12.43 4.23 -11.96
CA GLY A 22 11.82 3.40 -12.98
C GLY A 22 12.43 3.62 -14.38
N GLY A 23 11.72 3.17 -15.42
CA GLY A 23 12.15 3.29 -16.83
C GLY A 23 12.42 1.96 -17.52
N ALA A 24 12.59 2.01 -18.85
CA ALA A 24 12.74 0.83 -19.71
C ALA A 24 13.93 -0.06 -19.33
N GLU A 25 14.98 0.51 -18.75
CA GLU A 25 16.19 -0.22 -18.33
C GLU A 25 16.17 -0.66 -16.86
N ALA A 26 15.24 -0.13 -16.05
CA ALA A 26 15.19 -0.43 -14.62
C ALA A 26 14.82 -1.90 -14.36
N ILE A 27 13.84 -2.45 -15.07
CA ILE A 27 13.40 -3.84 -14.87
C ILE A 27 14.52 -4.85 -15.18
N PRO A 28 15.18 -4.82 -16.36
CA PRO A 28 16.31 -5.70 -16.64
C PRO A 28 17.44 -5.60 -15.61
N CYS A 29 17.80 -4.38 -15.20
CA CYS A 29 18.83 -4.14 -14.20
C CYS A 29 18.46 -4.73 -12.83
N LEU A 30 17.25 -4.45 -12.34
CA LEU A 30 16.76 -4.99 -11.07
C LEU A 30 16.66 -6.52 -11.09
N ARG A 31 16.29 -7.13 -12.23
CA ARG A 31 16.28 -8.60 -12.39
C ARG A 31 17.68 -9.19 -12.33
N ALA A 32 18.68 -8.56 -12.95
CA ALA A 32 20.07 -8.98 -12.90
C ALA A 32 20.59 -8.92 -11.46
N LEU A 33 20.39 -7.78 -10.80
CA LEU A 33 20.74 -7.57 -9.39
C LEU A 33 20.08 -8.62 -8.49
N LEU A 34 18.79 -8.91 -8.67
CA LEU A 34 18.10 -9.93 -7.88
C LEU A 34 18.73 -11.32 -7.98
N ARG A 35 19.37 -11.66 -9.12
CA ARG A 35 20.04 -12.95 -9.33
C ARG A 35 21.48 -12.93 -8.81
N GLU A 36 22.23 -11.92 -9.22
CA GLU A 36 23.70 -11.90 -9.12
C GLU A 36 24.19 -11.33 -7.79
N GLU A 37 23.43 -10.46 -7.12
CA GLU A 37 23.94 -9.79 -5.93
C GLU A 37 24.16 -10.74 -4.75
N PRO A 38 25.37 -10.84 -4.17
CA PRO A 38 25.60 -11.61 -2.96
C PRO A 38 24.84 -11.04 -1.75
N SER A 39 24.59 -9.73 -1.71
CA SER A 39 23.94 -9.12 -0.54
C SER A 39 22.42 -9.31 -0.55
N LEU A 40 21.91 -9.96 0.49
CA LEU A 40 20.47 -10.15 0.68
C LEU A 40 19.70 -8.84 0.82
N GLN A 41 20.34 -7.79 1.36
CA GLN A 41 19.74 -6.45 1.48
C GLN A 41 19.65 -5.74 0.11
N VAL A 42 20.62 -5.97 -0.78
CA VAL A 42 20.57 -5.40 -2.14
C VAL A 42 19.59 -6.17 -3.01
N LYS A 43 19.56 -7.51 -2.88
CA LYS A 43 18.52 -8.36 -3.49
C LYS A 43 17.12 -7.95 -3.05
N LEU A 44 16.93 -7.65 -1.78
CA LEU A 44 15.68 -7.13 -1.27
C LEU A 44 15.32 -5.78 -1.94
N ALA A 45 16.25 -4.83 -1.99
CA ALA A 45 16.00 -3.54 -2.65
C ALA A 45 15.62 -3.73 -4.13
N ALA A 46 16.27 -4.68 -4.81
CA ALA A 46 15.93 -5.05 -6.18
C ALA A 46 14.53 -5.68 -6.29
N ALA A 47 14.16 -6.57 -5.36
CA ALA A 47 12.84 -7.18 -5.29
C ALA A 47 11.73 -6.15 -5.03
N VAL A 48 11.97 -5.17 -4.15
CA VAL A 48 11.06 -4.03 -3.91
C VAL A 48 10.88 -3.20 -5.18
N GLY A 49 11.98 -2.85 -5.86
CA GLY A 49 11.93 -2.12 -7.13
C GLY A 49 11.11 -2.87 -8.19
N LEU A 50 11.30 -4.18 -8.30
CA LEU A 50 10.54 -5.04 -9.21
C LEU A 50 9.05 -5.07 -8.84
N LEU A 51 8.72 -5.16 -7.55
CA LEU A 51 7.34 -5.18 -7.07
C LEU A 51 6.60 -3.88 -7.43
N ARG A 52 7.24 -2.72 -7.22
CA ARG A 52 6.70 -1.39 -7.59
C ARG A 52 6.42 -1.27 -9.08
N GLN A 53 7.31 -1.86 -9.90
CA GLN A 53 7.16 -1.92 -11.35
C GLN A 53 6.22 -3.04 -11.83
N GLN A 54 5.48 -3.67 -10.91
CA GLN A 54 4.54 -4.76 -11.13
C GLN A 54 5.16 -6.03 -11.75
N ASP A 55 6.49 -6.15 -11.71
CA ASP A 55 7.23 -7.29 -12.22
C ASP A 55 6.99 -8.54 -11.35
N PRO A 56 6.64 -9.70 -11.95
CA PRO A 56 6.30 -10.90 -11.19
C PRO A 56 7.48 -11.43 -10.36
N LEU A 57 8.73 -11.21 -10.76
CA LEU A 57 9.89 -11.72 -10.01
C LEU A 57 10.03 -11.09 -8.63
N GLY A 58 9.62 -9.83 -8.46
CA GLY A 58 9.57 -9.19 -7.14
C GLY A 58 8.63 -9.94 -6.21
N ALA A 59 7.40 -10.17 -6.65
CA ALA A 59 6.39 -10.90 -5.88
C ALA A 59 6.80 -12.36 -5.59
N GLU A 60 7.38 -13.07 -6.56
CA GLU A 60 7.91 -14.43 -6.36
C GLU A 60 9.06 -14.50 -5.36
N TRP A 61 9.92 -13.47 -5.35
CA TRP A 61 11.00 -13.38 -4.40
C TRP A 61 10.45 -13.22 -2.98
N PHE A 62 9.47 -12.34 -2.77
CA PHE A 62 8.78 -12.19 -1.48
C PHE A 62 7.97 -13.42 -1.09
N ALA A 63 7.36 -14.13 -2.02
CA ALA A 63 6.67 -15.40 -1.72
C ALA A 63 7.65 -16.45 -1.14
N ARG A 64 8.91 -16.46 -1.61
CA ARG A 64 9.95 -17.37 -1.11
C ARG A 64 10.65 -16.89 0.16
N HIS A 65 10.78 -15.58 0.36
CA HIS A 65 11.61 -14.99 1.42
C HIS A 65 10.83 -14.18 2.47
N GLY A 66 9.50 -14.05 2.32
CA GLY A 66 8.64 -13.16 3.09
C GLY A 66 8.61 -13.42 4.59
N GLN A 67 8.85 -14.67 5.02
CA GLN A 67 8.96 -14.99 6.45
C GLN A 67 10.26 -14.47 7.10
N GLY A 68 11.26 -14.10 6.30
CA GLY A 68 12.55 -13.61 6.75
C GLY A 68 12.68 -12.09 6.80
N LEU A 69 11.68 -11.32 6.34
CA LEU A 69 11.79 -9.86 6.20
C LEU A 69 12.24 -9.12 7.48
N PRO A 70 11.75 -9.45 8.69
CA PRO A 70 12.23 -8.81 9.92
C PRO A 70 13.72 -9.06 10.21
N ARG A 71 14.30 -10.16 9.71
CA ARG A 71 15.71 -10.53 9.93
C ARG A 71 16.67 -9.79 8.99
N LEU A 72 16.15 -9.07 7.99
CA LEU A 72 16.96 -8.36 7.00
C LEU A 72 17.45 -6.99 7.48
N GLY A 73 17.13 -6.59 8.72
CA GLY A 73 17.52 -5.29 9.28
C GLY A 73 16.74 -4.13 8.67
N LEU A 74 15.56 -4.40 8.12
CA LEU A 74 14.69 -3.39 7.55
C LEU A 74 14.14 -2.46 8.62
N SER A 75 14.00 -1.19 8.28
CA SER A 75 13.23 -0.27 9.09
C SER A 75 11.75 -0.66 9.10
N LYS A 76 11.07 -0.28 10.16
CA LYS A 76 9.61 -0.41 10.30
C LYS A 76 8.85 0.15 9.08
N ARG A 77 9.29 1.30 8.58
CA ARG A 77 8.72 1.96 7.40
C ARG A 77 8.91 1.17 6.11
N GLU A 78 10.08 0.55 5.92
CA GLU A 78 10.33 -0.31 4.75
C GLU A 78 9.48 -1.59 4.79
N LEU A 79 9.33 -2.20 5.97
CA LEU A 79 8.45 -3.35 6.16
C LEU A 79 6.99 -2.99 5.87
N ALA A 80 6.51 -1.87 6.39
CA ALA A 80 5.16 -1.37 6.13
C ALA A 80 4.91 -1.14 4.63
N ALA A 81 5.85 -0.51 3.92
CA ALA A 81 5.73 -0.29 2.47
C ALA A 81 5.65 -1.61 1.68
N ILE A 82 6.48 -2.60 2.01
CA ILE A 82 6.45 -3.92 1.35
C ILE A 82 5.10 -4.61 1.56
N HIS A 83 4.62 -4.63 2.81
CA HIS A 83 3.33 -5.25 3.13
C HIS A 83 2.16 -4.49 2.49
N MET A 84 2.24 -3.16 2.36
CA MET A 84 1.26 -2.37 1.61
C MET A 84 1.19 -2.81 0.14
N ASP A 85 2.34 -2.88 -0.54
CA ASP A 85 2.41 -3.27 -1.96
C ASP A 85 1.90 -4.72 -2.18
N MET A 86 2.27 -5.64 -1.28
CA MET A 86 1.77 -7.03 -1.32
C MET A 86 0.25 -7.10 -1.09
N GLY A 87 -0.28 -6.32 -0.15
CA GLY A 87 -1.71 -6.24 0.14
C GLY A 87 -2.51 -5.74 -1.06
N LEU A 88 -2.06 -4.65 -1.68
CA LEU A 88 -2.68 -4.09 -2.90
C LEU A 88 -2.68 -5.09 -4.05
N ARG A 89 -1.58 -5.83 -4.25
CA ARG A 89 -1.51 -6.87 -5.28
C ARG A 89 -2.52 -8.00 -5.01
N HIS A 90 -2.60 -8.47 -3.77
CA HIS A 90 -3.57 -9.50 -3.40
C HIS A 90 -5.02 -9.03 -3.51
N LEU A 91 -5.29 -7.76 -3.22
CA LEU A 91 -6.61 -7.16 -3.44
C LEU A 91 -6.97 -7.13 -4.93
N GLY A 92 -6.04 -6.69 -5.78
CA GLY A 92 -6.20 -6.73 -7.25
C GLY A 92 -6.48 -8.14 -7.79
N GLU A 93 -5.83 -9.15 -7.22
CA GLU A 93 -6.03 -10.58 -7.55
C GLU A 93 -7.27 -11.22 -6.87
N ALA A 94 -8.09 -10.44 -6.15
CA ALA A 94 -9.22 -10.92 -5.34
C ALA A 94 -8.86 -12.00 -4.29
N ARG A 95 -7.61 -12.03 -3.82
CA ARG A 95 -7.13 -12.94 -2.76
C ARG A 95 -7.32 -12.30 -1.39
N PHE A 96 -8.58 -12.09 -1.00
CA PHE A 96 -8.96 -11.23 0.11
C PHE A 96 -8.34 -11.61 1.48
N GLN A 97 -8.28 -12.91 1.81
CA GLN A 97 -7.61 -13.40 3.02
C GLN A 97 -6.14 -12.93 3.09
N ARG A 98 -5.45 -12.96 1.94
CA ARG A 98 -4.03 -12.59 1.88
C ARG A 98 -3.87 -11.08 1.94
N ALA A 99 -4.74 -10.33 1.25
CA ALA A 99 -4.76 -8.86 1.34
C ALA A 99 -4.98 -8.40 2.79
N GLU A 100 -5.97 -8.96 3.49
CA GLU A 100 -6.22 -8.72 4.92
C GLU A 100 -4.97 -9.00 5.76
N ALA A 101 -4.31 -10.15 5.55
CA ALA A 101 -3.12 -10.51 6.30
C ALA A 101 -1.96 -9.53 6.08
N GLU A 102 -1.75 -9.04 4.86
CA GLU A 102 -0.68 -8.07 4.58
C GLU A 102 -1.01 -6.68 5.14
N PHE A 103 -2.23 -6.17 4.97
CA PHE A 103 -2.61 -4.88 5.57
C PHE A 103 -2.55 -4.91 7.11
N ASN A 104 -2.91 -6.02 7.74
CA ASN A 104 -2.75 -6.17 9.20
C ASN A 104 -1.28 -6.13 9.65
N LYS A 105 -0.32 -6.56 8.81
CA LYS A 105 1.11 -6.40 9.12
C LYS A 105 1.56 -4.94 9.02
N VAL A 106 0.99 -4.16 8.09
CA VAL A 106 1.19 -2.71 8.04
C VAL A 106 0.69 -2.09 9.34
N LEU A 107 -0.54 -2.41 9.73
CA LEU A 107 -1.19 -1.87 10.94
C LEU A 107 -0.51 -2.32 12.24
N ALA A 108 0.15 -3.48 12.27
CA ALA A 108 0.95 -3.90 13.42
C ALA A 108 2.17 -2.99 13.66
N VAL A 109 2.68 -2.35 12.62
CA VAL A 109 3.85 -1.47 12.66
C VAL A 109 3.45 0.00 12.72
N GLU A 110 2.40 0.37 11.99
CA GLU A 110 1.84 1.71 11.87
C GLU A 110 0.33 1.66 12.18
N PRO A 111 -0.08 1.60 13.47
CA PRO A 111 -1.48 1.38 13.85
C PRO A 111 -2.45 2.50 13.41
N ARG A 112 -1.91 3.70 13.15
CA ARG A 112 -2.66 4.86 12.67
C ARG A 112 -2.47 5.11 11.16
N ASN A 113 -2.00 4.12 10.40
CA ASN A 113 -1.90 4.26 8.94
C ASN A 113 -3.30 4.19 8.33
N GLU A 114 -3.81 5.37 7.99
CA GLU A 114 -5.14 5.62 7.46
C GLU A 114 -5.35 4.97 6.09
N ILE A 115 -4.30 4.91 5.26
CA ILE A 115 -4.31 4.25 3.95
C ILE A 115 -4.45 2.73 4.09
N ALA A 116 -3.77 2.11 5.06
CA ALA A 116 -3.88 0.67 5.31
C ALA A 116 -5.27 0.29 5.83
N TRP A 117 -5.86 1.09 6.71
CA TRP A 117 -7.24 0.91 7.14
C TRP A 117 -8.23 1.08 5.99
N TYR A 118 -8.04 2.07 5.12
CA TYR A 118 -8.88 2.29 3.93
C TYR A 118 -8.81 1.08 2.98
N ASN A 119 -7.61 0.62 2.64
CA ASN A 119 -7.44 -0.55 1.76
C ASN A 119 -7.99 -1.84 2.40
N LEU A 120 -7.98 -1.95 3.73
CA LEU A 120 -8.63 -3.05 4.43
C LEU A 120 -10.16 -2.96 4.34
N ALA A 121 -10.73 -1.75 4.36
CA ALA A 121 -12.14 -1.51 4.07
C ALA A 121 -12.50 -1.95 2.64
N CYS A 122 -11.73 -1.52 1.63
CA CYS A 122 -11.88 -1.96 0.23
C CYS A 122 -11.79 -3.48 0.10
N THR A 123 -10.85 -4.11 0.82
CA THR A 123 -10.70 -5.57 0.86
C THR A 123 -11.94 -6.26 1.39
N TYR A 124 -12.48 -5.83 2.53
CA TYR A 124 -13.68 -6.43 3.10
C TYR A 124 -14.93 -6.14 2.27
N SER A 125 -15.01 -4.94 1.71
CA SER A 125 -16.08 -4.50 0.84
C SER A 125 -16.20 -5.42 -0.38
N ARG A 126 -15.11 -5.59 -1.14
CA ARG A 126 -15.06 -6.53 -2.28
C ARG A 126 -15.27 -7.99 -1.88
N TRP A 127 -14.89 -8.36 -0.66
CA TRP A 127 -15.14 -9.68 -0.10
C TRP A 127 -16.56 -9.85 0.48
N GLN A 128 -17.46 -8.89 0.28
CA GLN A 128 -18.85 -8.94 0.77
C GLN A 128 -18.98 -9.03 2.31
N LYS A 129 -17.96 -8.58 3.05
CA LYS A 129 -17.97 -8.50 4.52
C LYS A 129 -18.34 -7.08 4.97
N VAL A 130 -19.58 -6.69 4.72
CA VAL A 130 -20.12 -5.33 4.92
C VAL A 130 -19.78 -4.75 6.29
N GLU A 131 -20.04 -5.50 7.38
CA GLU A 131 -19.77 -5.03 8.74
C GLU A 131 -18.29 -4.70 8.98
N ARG A 132 -17.39 -5.57 8.52
CA ARG A 132 -15.95 -5.36 8.68
C ARG A 132 -15.45 -4.23 7.78
N ALA A 133 -16.04 -4.06 6.60
CA ALA A 133 -15.71 -2.97 5.69
C ALA A 133 -16.04 -1.61 6.32
N LEU A 134 -17.23 -1.47 6.89
CA LEU A 134 -17.66 -0.24 7.58
C LEU A 134 -16.85 0.03 8.85
N GLU A 135 -16.48 -1.01 9.60
CA GLU A 135 -15.58 -0.86 10.75
C GLU A 135 -14.19 -0.37 10.34
N ALA A 136 -13.59 -0.99 9.31
CA ALA A 136 -12.28 -0.59 8.80
C ALA A 136 -12.29 0.83 8.20
N LEU A 137 -13.37 1.20 7.49
CA LEU A 137 -13.53 2.55 6.94
C LEU A 137 -13.63 3.59 8.06
N ARG A 138 -14.39 3.29 9.12
CA ARG A 138 -14.45 4.15 10.31
C ARG A 138 -13.07 4.33 10.93
N LYS A 139 -12.27 3.26 11.02
CA LYS A 139 -10.88 3.34 11.50
C LYS A 139 -9.98 4.18 10.61
N ALA A 140 -10.14 4.10 9.29
CA ALA A 140 -9.42 4.96 8.35
C ALA A 140 -9.71 6.44 8.64
N ILE A 141 -10.99 6.79 8.81
CA ILE A 141 -11.44 8.16 9.13
C ILE A 141 -10.91 8.63 10.49
N GLU A 142 -10.99 7.79 11.54
CA GLU A 142 -10.42 8.08 12.85
C GLU A 142 -8.89 8.30 12.81
N CYS A 143 -8.22 7.75 11.80
CA CYS A 143 -6.79 7.91 11.55
C CYS A 143 -6.45 9.11 10.64
N GLY A 144 -7.45 9.80 10.08
CA GLY A 144 -7.27 11.01 9.28
C GLY A 144 -7.56 10.84 7.78
N PHE A 145 -8.11 9.71 7.33
CA PHE A 145 -8.52 9.58 5.93
C PHE A 145 -9.87 10.30 5.71
N ASP A 146 -9.86 11.35 4.89
CA ASP A 146 -10.98 12.28 4.71
C ASP A 146 -11.32 12.58 3.24
N ASP A 147 -10.73 11.86 2.27
CA ASP A 147 -11.01 12.03 0.84
C ASP A 147 -12.39 11.45 0.47
N THR A 148 -13.44 12.18 0.84
CA THR A 148 -14.84 11.81 0.62
C THR A 148 -15.18 11.69 -0.86
N LYS A 149 -14.55 12.50 -1.73
CA LYS A 149 -14.70 12.43 -3.18
C LYS A 149 -14.24 11.07 -3.72
N HIS A 150 -13.10 10.59 -3.26
CA HIS A 150 -12.60 9.27 -3.60
C HIS A 150 -13.53 8.18 -3.08
N MET A 151 -13.91 8.22 -1.79
CA MET A 151 -14.81 7.21 -1.20
C MET A 151 -16.13 7.04 -1.97
N ARG A 152 -16.72 8.15 -2.43
CA ARG A 152 -18.00 8.14 -3.17
C ARG A 152 -17.88 7.48 -4.55
N LYS A 153 -16.69 7.42 -5.14
CA LYS A 153 -16.46 6.95 -6.51
C LYS A 153 -15.65 5.66 -6.58
N ASP A 154 -15.03 5.25 -5.48
CA ASP A 154 -14.20 4.04 -5.44
C ASP A 154 -15.07 2.80 -5.71
N PRO A 155 -14.84 2.06 -6.82
CA PRO A 155 -15.61 0.86 -7.14
C PRO A 155 -15.43 -0.25 -6.09
N ASP A 156 -14.33 -0.26 -5.34
CA ASP A 156 -14.12 -1.26 -4.29
C ASP A 156 -15.16 -1.10 -3.15
N LEU A 157 -15.81 0.06 -3.03
CA LEU A 157 -16.81 0.39 -2.01
C LEU A 157 -18.27 0.29 -2.51
N ASP A 158 -18.51 -0.16 -3.75
CA ASP A 158 -19.84 -0.17 -4.38
C ASP A 158 -20.93 -0.83 -3.50
N ASN A 159 -20.63 -1.97 -2.86
CA ASN A 159 -21.63 -2.71 -2.07
C ASN A 159 -21.91 -2.10 -0.69
N ILE A 160 -21.12 -1.13 -0.22
CA ILE A 160 -21.37 -0.42 1.05
C ILE A 160 -21.77 1.04 0.86
N ARG A 161 -21.63 1.61 -0.35
CA ARG A 161 -21.89 3.03 -0.64
C ARG A 161 -23.31 3.49 -0.28
N GLU A 162 -24.29 2.61 -0.48
CA GLU A 162 -25.70 2.91 -0.18
C GLU A 162 -26.08 2.69 1.30
N ASP A 163 -25.20 2.09 2.10
CA ASP A 163 -25.45 1.83 3.52
C ASP A 163 -25.61 3.18 4.27
N PRO A 164 -26.66 3.36 5.09
CA PRO A 164 -26.88 4.59 5.85
C PRO A 164 -25.68 4.98 6.73
N ARG A 165 -24.93 3.99 7.24
CA ARG A 165 -23.74 4.21 8.08
C ARG A 165 -22.59 4.79 7.25
N PHE A 166 -22.44 4.36 6.00
CA PHE A 166 -21.47 4.95 5.07
C PHE A 166 -21.82 6.41 4.80
N LYS A 167 -23.07 6.69 4.41
CA LYS A 167 -23.56 8.05 4.14
C LYS A 167 -23.36 8.98 5.33
N ALA A 168 -23.70 8.51 6.53
CA ALA A 168 -23.51 9.27 7.77
C ALA A 168 -22.03 9.58 8.07
N MET A 169 -21.09 8.67 7.74
CA MET A 169 -19.66 8.93 7.89
C MET A 169 -19.21 10.04 6.94
N ILE A 170 -19.65 10.01 5.68
CA ILE A 170 -19.29 11.04 4.70
C ILE A 170 -19.86 12.42 5.07
N GLU A 171 -21.15 12.47 5.41
CA GLU A 171 -21.82 13.71 5.82
C GLU A 171 -21.15 14.34 7.05
N LYS A 172 -20.68 13.49 7.98
CA LYS A 172 -19.94 13.96 9.15
C LYS A 172 -18.64 14.66 8.75
N ILE A 173 -17.82 14.04 7.89
CA ILE A 173 -16.54 14.62 7.43
C ILE A 173 -16.78 15.93 6.68
N GLU A 174 -17.74 15.96 5.75
CA GLU A 174 -18.07 17.16 4.98
C GLU A 174 -18.52 18.31 5.88
N LYS A 175 -19.33 18.01 6.92
CA LYS A 175 -19.77 19.00 7.90
C LYS A 175 -18.63 19.51 8.78
N GLU A 176 -17.74 18.63 9.23
CA GLU A 176 -16.55 18.99 10.02
C GLU A 176 -15.63 19.90 9.19
N ARG A 177 -15.35 19.54 7.94
CA ARG A 177 -14.55 20.37 7.02
C ARG A 177 -15.17 21.74 6.74
N ALA A 178 -16.48 21.81 6.51
CA ALA A 178 -17.19 23.08 6.30
C ALA A 178 -17.21 23.97 7.55
N ALA A 179 -17.09 23.40 8.74
CA ALA A 179 -16.97 24.16 9.99
C ALA A 179 -15.53 24.67 10.22
N GLU A 180 -14.52 23.95 9.73
CA GLU A 180 -13.11 24.34 9.82
C GLU A 180 -12.72 25.41 8.78
N ASP A 181 -13.32 25.36 7.59
CA ASP A 181 -13.12 26.34 6.52
C ASP A 181 -14.47 26.72 5.87
N PRO A 182 -15.17 27.74 6.42
CA PRO A 182 -16.49 28.14 5.95
C PRO A 182 -16.48 28.83 4.58
N ASP A 183 -15.31 29.24 4.08
CA ASP A 183 -15.13 29.84 2.76
C ASP A 183 -14.75 28.79 1.69
N ALA A 184 -14.51 27.53 2.09
CA ALA A 184 -14.29 26.44 1.15
C ALA A 184 -15.56 26.17 0.32
N GLU A 185 -15.42 26.19 -1.00
CA GLU A 185 -16.54 25.94 -1.91
C GLU A 185 -17.22 24.59 -1.57
N PRO A 186 -18.56 24.55 -1.44
CA PRO A 186 -19.25 23.30 -1.16
C PRO A 186 -18.95 22.30 -2.27
N GLU A 187 -18.42 21.14 -1.90
CA GLU A 187 -18.07 20.12 -2.88
C GLU A 187 -19.33 19.66 -3.63
N GLU A 188 -19.33 19.88 -4.94
CA GLU A 188 -20.44 19.55 -5.83
C GLU A 188 -20.91 18.10 -5.61
N ARG A 189 -22.15 17.95 -5.17
CA ARG A 189 -22.81 16.66 -5.06
C ARG A 189 -23.01 16.15 -6.49
N PRO A 190 -22.45 15.01 -6.91
CA PRO A 190 -22.68 14.50 -8.27
C PRO A 190 -24.17 14.21 -8.46
N GLU A 191 -24.70 14.70 -9.58
CA GLU A 191 -26.10 14.56 -10.03
C GLU A 191 -26.53 13.09 -10.21
#